data_AF-A0A091C866-F1
#
_entry.id   AF-A0A091C866-F1
#
_cell.length_a   1.000
_cell.length_b   1.000
_cell.length_c   1.000
_cell.angle_alpha   90.00
_cell.angle_beta   90.00
_cell.angle_gamma   90.00
#
_symmetry.space_group_name_H-M   'P 1'
#
loop_
_entity.id
_entity.type
_entity.pdbx_description
1 polymer ?
#
loop_
_entity_poly.entity_id
_entity_poly.type
_entity_poly.pdbx_seq_one_letter_code
_entity_poly.pdbx_strand_id
1 'polypeptide(L)'
;MNQQIQNKLALLPDQPGCYIMKDKSGTIIYVGKAKILKNRVRSYFTGGHDTKTEHLISEVVDFEYIVTESNIEALLLENNLIKENLPRYNIMLKDDKTYPFIKITNEKYPRLMITRKVLKDGAEYFGPYPDIGAANETKKF
;
A
#
# COMPACT_ATOMS: atom_id res chain seq x y z
N MET A 1 24.39 5.19 -6.67
CA MET A 1 23.34 5.47 -5.67
C MET A 1 23.77 6.67 -4.84
N ASN A 2 22.91 7.66 -4.63
CA ASN A 2 23.22 8.88 -3.87
C ASN A 2 23.58 8.53 -2.41
N GLN A 3 24.64 9.11 -1.86
CA GLN A 3 25.08 8.92 -0.47
C GLN A 3 23.97 9.28 0.54
N GLN A 4 23.13 10.26 0.22
CA GLN A 4 22.00 10.67 1.06
C GLN A 4 20.96 9.54 1.20
N ILE A 5 20.61 8.89 0.09
CA ILE A 5 19.69 7.74 0.09
C ILE A 5 20.27 6.60 0.93
N GLN A 6 21.56 6.28 0.75
CA GLN A 6 22.24 5.24 1.54
C GLN A 6 22.15 5.50 3.03
N ASN A 7 22.41 6.73 3.46
CA ASN A 7 22.32 7.12 4.87
C ASN A 7 20.88 7.00 5.39
N LYS A 8 19.87 7.42 4.61
CA LYS A 8 18.45 7.26 4.98
C LYS A 8 18.05 5.78 5.09
N LEU A 9 18.53 4.92 4.19
CA LEU A 9 18.26 3.48 4.22
C LEU A 9 18.82 2.79 5.48
N ALA A 10 19.88 3.33 6.07
CA ALA A 10 20.45 2.82 7.32
C ALA A 10 19.55 3.12 8.54
N LEU A 11 18.78 4.22 8.48
CA LEU A 11 17.92 4.69 9.57
C LEU A 11 16.49 4.13 9.53
N LEU A 12 16.16 3.29 8.55
CA LEU A 12 14.82 2.73 8.43
C LEU A 12 14.46 1.80 9.60
N PRO A 13 13.28 1.98 10.22
CA PRO A 13 12.85 1.16 11.33
C PRO A 13 12.31 -0.21 10.89
N ASP A 14 12.39 -1.17 11.81
CA ASP A 14 11.75 -2.48 11.70
C ASP A 14 10.27 -2.42 12.15
N GLN A 15 9.51 -1.46 11.59
CA GLN A 15 8.12 -1.17 11.96
C GLN A 15 7.22 -1.05 10.72
N PRO A 16 5.89 -1.23 10.86
CA PRO A 16 4.95 -0.99 9.76
C PRO A 16 4.81 0.52 9.50
N GLY A 17 4.39 0.85 8.27
CA GLY A 17 4.16 2.24 7.90
C GLY A 17 4.06 2.46 6.40
N CYS A 18 4.04 3.73 6.02
CA CYS A 18 4.06 4.18 4.63
C CYS A 18 5.41 4.76 4.26
N TYR A 19 5.84 4.56 3.02
CA TYR A 19 6.99 5.23 2.42
C TYR A 19 6.53 6.06 1.22
N ILE A 20 7.19 7.18 1.02
CA ILE A 20 6.85 8.21 0.04
C ILE A 20 8.12 8.47 -0.77
N MET A 21 8.06 8.27 -2.08
CA MET A 21 9.17 8.49 -3.00
C MET A 21 8.98 9.80 -3.75
N LYS A 22 10.05 10.59 -3.84
CA LYS A 22 10.05 11.92 -4.44
C LYS A 22 11.06 12.03 -5.58
N ASP A 23 10.71 12.82 -6.59
CA ASP A 23 11.60 13.18 -7.68
C ASP A 23 12.47 14.41 -7.35
N LYS A 24 13.32 14.81 -8.31
CA LYS A 24 14.21 16.00 -8.21
C LYS A 24 13.51 17.32 -7.92
N SER A 25 12.21 17.43 -8.19
CA SER A 25 11.41 18.61 -7.88
C SER A 25 10.78 18.57 -6.49
N GLY A 26 10.95 17.47 -5.75
CA GLY A 26 10.27 17.20 -4.49
C GLY A 26 8.84 16.69 -4.66
N THR A 27 8.41 16.40 -5.90
CA THR A 27 7.07 15.91 -6.19
C THR A 27 6.93 14.45 -5.74
N ILE A 28 5.82 14.11 -5.08
CA ILE A 28 5.52 12.73 -4.70
C ILE A 28 5.15 11.93 -5.95
N ILE A 29 6.02 10.99 -6.32
CA ILE A 29 5.84 10.16 -7.52
C ILE A 29 5.33 8.77 -7.20
N TYR A 30 5.54 8.27 -5.97
CA TYR A 30 5.02 6.99 -5.51
C TYR A 30 4.82 6.97 -3.99
N VAL A 31 3.79 6.26 -3.55
CA VAL A 31 3.49 5.97 -2.14
C VAL A 31 3.23 4.47 -2.01
N GLY A 32 3.75 3.84 -0.97
CA GLY A 32 3.41 2.46 -0.67
C GLY A 32 3.45 2.16 0.83
N LYS A 33 2.78 1.09 1.24
CA LYS A 33 2.84 0.56 2.61
C LYS A 33 3.83 -0.57 2.77
N ALA A 34 4.29 -0.78 4.01
CA ALA A 34 5.15 -1.89 4.38
C ALA A 34 4.71 -2.48 5.72
N LYS A 35 4.80 -3.81 5.86
CA LYS A 35 4.76 -4.47 7.17
C LYS A 35 6.03 -4.18 7.97
N ILE A 36 7.16 -4.05 7.26
CA ILE A 36 8.48 -3.68 7.78
C ILE A 36 9.11 -2.70 6.79
N LEU A 37 9.18 -1.41 7.16
CA LEU A 37 9.69 -0.33 6.31
C LEU A 37 11.12 -0.61 5.82
N LYS A 38 12.02 -1.03 6.72
CA LYS A 38 13.41 -1.39 6.39
C LYS A 38 13.52 -2.40 5.25
N ASN A 39 12.82 -3.51 5.35
CA ASN A 39 12.86 -4.57 4.33
C ASN A 39 12.28 -4.08 3.01
N ARG A 40 11.12 -3.42 3.07
CA ARG A 40 10.39 -3.03 1.86
C ARG A 40 11.12 -1.94 1.08
N VAL A 41 11.58 -0.89 1.75
CA VAL A 41 12.22 0.24 1.06
C VAL A 41 13.60 -0.17 0.53
N ARG A 42 14.39 -0.94 1.30
CA ARG A 42 15.68 -1.47 0.80
C ARG A 42 15.51 -2.35 -0.43
N SER A 43 14.40 -3.09 -0.53
CA SER A 43 14.16 -3.97 -1.68
C SER A 43 14.08 -3.23 -3.01
N TYR A 44 13.80 -1.92 -3.04
CA TYR A 44 13.85 -1.12 -4.29
C TYR A 44 15.27 -0.78 -4.74
N PHE A 45 16.27 -0.97 -3.88
CA PHE A 45 17.64 -0.57 -4.14
C PHE A 45 18.61 -1.75 -4.15
N THR A 46 18.07 -2.97 -4.07
CA THR A 46 18.84 -4.21 -4.02
C THR A 46 18.19 -5.28 -4.90
N GLY A 47 18.99 -5.96 -5.72
CA GLY A 47 18.51 -7.01 -6.62
C GLY A 47 18.03 -6.49 -7.98
N GLY A 48 17.44 -7.38 -8.78
CA GLY A 48 16.81 -7.04 -10.05
C GLY A 48 15.33 -6.72 -9.89
N HIS A 49 14.81 -5.79 -10.69
CA HIS A 49 13.41 -5.37 -10.66
C HIS A 49 12.78 -5.52 -12.04
N ASP A 50 11.44 -5.45 -12.10
CA ASP A 50 10.78 -5.35 -13.40
C ASP A 50 11.03 -3.96 -14.03
N THR A 51 10.90 -3.86 -15.35
CA THR A 51 11.21 -2.63 -16.09
C THR A 51 10.44 -1.43 -15.55
N LYS A 52 9.20 -1.63 -15.09
CA LYS A 52 8.36 -0.56 -14.54
C LYS A 52 8.91 -0.02 -13.21
N THR A 53 9.35 -0.92 -12.32
CA THR A 53 9.94 -0.56 -11.04
C THR A 53 11.32 0.08 -11.24
N GLU A 54 12.12 -0.38 -12.20
CA GLU A 54 13.38 0.27 -12.57
C GLU A 54 13.17 1.72 -13.03
N HIS A 55 12.13 1.97 -13.83
CA HIS A 55 11.76 3.32 -14.25
C HIS A 55 11.26 4.20 -13.09
N LEU A 56 10.62 3.62 -12.07
CA LEU A 56 10.30 4.36 -10.85
C LEU A 56 11.59 4.76 -10.14
N ILE A 57 12.46 3.79 -9.86
CA ILE A 57 13.69 3.98 -9.08
C ILE A 57 14.62 4.99 -9.75
N SER A 58 14.69 5.02 -11.08
CA SER A 58 15.55 5.97 -11.81
C SER A 58 15.12 7.44 -11.63
N GLU A 59 13.84 7.70 -11.31
CA GLU A 59 13.32 9.03 -11.04
C GLU A 59 13.35 9.42 -9.55
N VAL A 60 13.48 8.44 -8.64
CA VAL A 60 13.56 8.69 -7.20
C VAL A 60 14.89 9.35 -6.85
N VAL A 61 14.82 10.53 -6.26
CA VAL A 61 16.01 11.20 -5.68
C VAL A 61 15.97 11.25 -4.16
N ASP A 62 14.78 11.13 -3.58
CA ASP A 62 14.58 11.14 -2.14
C ASP A 62 13.38 10.30 -1.71
N PHE A 63 13.36 9.91 -0.44
CA PHE A 63 12.20 9.28 0.16
C PHE A 63 11.99 9.71 1.62
N GLU A 64 10.74 9.58 2.04
CA GLU A 64 10.26 9.79 3.41
C GLU A 64 9.48 8.56 3.87
N TYR A 65 9.25 8.45 5.17
CA TYR A 65 8.41 7.41 5.73
C TYR A 65 7.63 7.92 6.96
N ILE A 66 6.48 7.31 7.19
CA ILE A 66 5.63 7.53 8.35
C ILE A 66 5.40 6.17 9.00
N VAL A 67 5.83 6.03 10.25
CA VAL A 67 5.60 4.83 11.05
C VAL A 67 4.15 4.81 11.55
N THR A 68 3.54 3.63 11.58
CA THR A 68 2.19 3.41 12.11
C THR A 68 2.21 2.32 13.17
N GLU A 69 1.18 2.22 14.00
CA GLU A 69 1.12 1.22 15.08
C GLU A 69 0.69 -0.15 14.54
N SER A 70 0.00 -0.19 13.39
CA SER A 70 -0.49 -1.43 12.80
C SER A 70 -0.46 -1.46 11.28
N ASN A 71 -0.55 -2.67 10.72
CA ASN A 71 -0.69 -2.87 9.27
C ASN A 71 -1.98 -2.28 8.70
N ILE A 72 -3.02 -2.17 9.52
CA ILE A 72 -4.32 -1.60 9.13
C ILE A 72 -4.21 -0.08 9.03
N GLU A 73 -3.52 0.55 9.97
CA GLU A 73 -3.24 1.99 9.89
C GLU A 73 -2.37 2.34 8.69
N ALA A 74 -1.30 1.58 8.44
CA ALA A 74 -0.46 1.76 7.24
C ALA A 74 -1.29 1.66 5.95
N LEU A 75 -2.28 0.76 5.93
CA LEU A 75 -3.21 0.62 4.82
C LEU A 75 -4.12 1.84 4.65
N LEU A 76 -4.70 2.34 5.73
CA LEU A 76 -5.57 3.52 5.69
C LEU A 76 -4.78 4.77 5.28
N LEU A 77 -3.60 4.95 5.87
CA LEU A 77 -2.71 6.07 5.58
C LEU A 77 -2.24 6.07 4.12
N GLU A 78 -1.82 4.92 3.58
CA GLU A 78 -1.43 4.79 2.18
C GLU A 78 -2.59 5.21 1.25
N ASN A 79 -3.79 4.72 1.52
CA ASN A 79 -4.97 5.07 0.72
C ASN A 79 -5.27 6.57 0.75
N ASN A 80 -5.11 7.23 1.90
CA ASN A 80 -5.29 8.67 2.02
C ASN A 80 -4.22 9.44 1.25
N LEU A 81 -2.95 9.09 1.45
CA LEU A 81 -1.82 9.72 0.75
C LEU A 81 -1.92 9.57 -0.78
N ILE A 82 -2.33 8.41 -1.29
CA ILE A 82 -2.55 8.20 -2.73
C ILE A 82 -3.70 9.05 -3.25
N LYS A 83 -4.81 9.15 -2.52
CA LYS A 83 -5.97 9.96 -2.92
C LYS A 83 -5.66 11.45 -2.93
N GLU A 84 -4.91 11.93 -1.94
CA GLU A 84 -4.56 13.34 -1.79
C GLU A 84 -3.53 13.80 -2.82
N ASN A 85 -2.53 12.95 -3.13
CA ASN A 85 -1.39 13.36 -3.94
C ASN A 85 -1.44 12.82 -5.38
N LEU A 86 -2.31 11.85 -5.67
CA LEU A 86 -2.46 11.18 -6.96
C LEU A 86 -1.12 10.84 -7.65
N PRO A 87 -0.19 10.13 -6.97
CA PRO A 87 1.16 9.96 -7.49
C PRO A 87 1.17 9.20 -8.82
N ARG A 88 1.94 9.71 -9.79
CA ARG A 88 1.97 9.19 -11.17
C ARG A 88 2.18 7.68 -11.24
N TYR A 89 3.13 7.14 -10.47
CA TYR A 89 3.42 5.71 -10.51
C TYR A 89 2.40 4.87 -9.75
N ASN A 90 1.69 5.39 -8.75
CA ASN A 90 0.57 4.64 -8.16
C ASN A 90 -0.57 4.44 -9.16
N ILE A 91 -0.76 5.37 -10.10
CA ILE A 91 -1.75 5.26 -11.17
C ILE A 91 -1.24 4.27 -12.23
N MET A 92 0.02 4.40 -12.68
CA MET A 92 0.60 3.56 -13.73
C MET A 92 0.86 2.10 -13.29
N LEU A 93 1.19 1.89 -12.01
CA LEU A 93 1.51 0.59 -11.42
C LEU A 93 0.33 -0.04 -10.71
N LYS A 94 -0.87 0.55 -10.83
CA LYS A 94 -2.07 0.04 -10.20
C LYS A 94 -2.36 -1.38 -10.74
N ASP A 95 -2.23 -2.37 -9.88
CA ASP A 95 -2.81 -3.70 -10.11
C ASP A 95 -4.33 -3.56 -9.96
N ASP A 96 -5.12 -4.29 -10.74
CA ASP A 96 -6.60 -4.26 -10.71
C ASP A 96 -7.18 -4.81 -9.40
N LYS A 97 -6.33 -5.16 -8.43
CA LYS A 97 -6.69 -5.73 -7.14
C LYS A 97 -6.94 -4.63 -6.12
N THR A 98 -8.19 -4.18 -6.05
CA THR A 98 -8.71 -3.43 -4.90
C THR A 98 -8.67 -4.27 -3.61
N TYR A 99 -8.67 -3.59 -2.47
CA TYR A 99 -8.65 -4.26 -1.17
C TYR A 99 -9.89 -5.13 -0.94
N PRO A 100 -9.75 -6.33 -0.34
CA PRO A 100 -10.89 -7.17 -0.02
C PRO A 100 -11.74 -6.58 1.10
N PHE A 101 -13.04 -6.80 0.98
CA PHE A 101 -14.08 -6.51 1.96
C PHE A 101 -14.81 -7.81 2.27
N ILE A 102 -15.34 -7.91 3.48
CA ILE A 102 -16.34 -8.92 3.82
C ILE A 102 -17.70 -8.30 3.50
N LYS A 103 -18.48 -8.97 2.66
CA LYS A 103 -19.84 -8.60 2.25
C LYS A 103 -20.84 -9.53 2.89
N ILE A 104 -21.90 -8.97 3.47
CA ILE A 104 -23.12 -9.68 3.85
C ILE A 104 -24.21 -9.32 2.83
N THR A 105 -24.64 -10.29 2.02
CA THR A 105 -25.64 -10.04 0.96
C THR A 105 -27.03 -9.71 1.53
N ASN A 106 -27.75 -8.82 0.84
CA ASN A 106 -29.12 -8.42 1.20
C ASN A 106 -30.16 -9.29 0.48
N GLU A 107 -30.12 -10.60 0.69
CA GLU A 107 -31.11 -11.56 0.19
C GLU A 107 -31.76 -12.29 1.36
N LYS A 108 -32.90 -12.97 1.14
CA LYS A 108 -33.67 -13.67 2.21
C LYS A 108 -32.80 -14.59 3.08
N TYR A 109 -31.76 -15.17 2.49
CA TYR A 109 -30.75 -15.96 3.19
C TYR A 109 -29.37 -15.33 2.95
N PRO A 110 -28.95 -14.38 3.82
CA PRO A 110 -27.70 -13.64 3.64
C PRO A 110 -26.49 -14.58 3.56
N ARG A 111 -25.55 -14.25 2.68
CA ARG A 111 -24.29 -14.96 2.49
C ARG A 111 -23.13 -14.07 2.88
N LEU A 112 -22.18 -14.65 3.60
CA LEU A 112 -20.91 -14.02 3.96
C LEU A 112 -19.84 -14.33 2.90
N MET A 113 -19.43 -13.32 2.14
CA MET A 113 -18.51 -13.45 1.00
C MET A 113 -17.37 -12.44 1.08
N ILE A 114 -16.22 -12.77 0.48
CA ILE A 114 -15.13 -11.80 0.29
C ILE A 114 -15.24 -11.21 -1.11
N THR A 115 -15.24 -9.89 -1.22
CA THR A 115 -15.32 -9.17 -2.50
C THR A 115 -14.32 -8.02 -2.52
N ARG A 116 -13.85 -7.64 -3.70
CA ARG A 116 -13.04 -6.43 -3.90
C ARG A 116 -13.85 -5.25 -4.47
N LYS A 117 -15.16 -5.47 -4.66
CA LYS A 117 -16.10 -4.48 -5.19
C LYS A 117 -17.12 -4.12 -4.12
N VAL A 118 -17.17 -2.85 -3.77
CA VAL A 118 -18.24 -2.26 -2.97
C VAL A 118 -19.28 -1.70 -3.93
N LEU A 119 -20.52 -2.22 -3.85
CA LEU A 119 -21.64 -1.86 -4.71
C LEU A 119 -22.72 -1.17 -3.87
N LYS A 120 -23.57 -0.36 -4.52
CA LYS A 120 -24.77 0.22 -3.90
C LYS A 120 -25.96 -0.74 -4.03
N ASP A 121 -25.77 -1.98 -3.59
CA ASP A 121 -26.76 -3.07 -3.71
C ASP A 121 -27.51 -3.37 -2.41
N GLY A 122 -27.36 -2.49 -1.41
CA GLY A 122 -27.98 -2.64 -0.08
C GLY A 122 -27.33 -3.70 0.80
N ALA A 123 -26.24 -4.34 0.36
CA ALA A 123 -25.45 -5.24 1.21
C ALA A 123 -24.61 -4.47 2.24
N GLU A 124 -24.26 -5.14 3.33
CA GLU A 124 -23.33 -4.60 4.32
C GLU A 124 -21.89 -4.98 3.95
N TYR A 125 -20.97 -4.05 4.13
CA TYR A 125 -19.56 -4.19 3.76
C TYR A 125 -18.67 -3.84 4.96
N PHE A 126 -17.81 -4.77 5.34
CA PHE A 126 -16.83 -4.62 6.41
C PHE A 126 -15.43 -4.64 5.83
N GLY A 127 -14.54 -3.77 6.30
CA GLY A 127 -13.19 -3.60 5.79
C GLY A 127 -12.88 -2.14 5.44
N PRO A 128 -11.88 -1.87 4.57
CA PRO A 128 -11.08 -2.84 3.81
C PRO A 128 -10.13 -3.67 4.68
N TYR A 129 -9.90 -4.92 4.29
CA TYR A 129 -8.89 -5.80 4.90
C TYR A 129 -7.55 -5.70 4.17
N PRO A 130 -6.42 -5.84 4.89
CA PRO A 130 -5.09 -5.67 4.31
C PRO A 130 -4.73 -6.72 3.25
N ASP A 131 -5.29 -7.92 3.36
CA ASP A 131 -5.21 -9.00 2.37
C ASP A 131 -6.38 -9.98 2.53
N ILE A 132 -6.48 -10.97 1.64
CA ILE A 132 -7.52 -12.01 1.68
C ILE A 132 -7.39 -12.88 2.94
N GLY A 133 -6.16 -13.09 3.44
CA GLY A 133 -5.90 -13.90 4.63
C GLY A 133 -6.57 -13.30 5.86
N ALA A 134 -6.35 -12.00 6.10
CA ALA A 134 -6.99 -11.26 7.18
C ALA A 134 -8.53 -11.30 7.09
N ALA A 135 -9.09 -11.13 5.89
CA ALA A 135 -10.54 -11.23 5.68
C ALA A 135 -11.09 -12.64 5.97
N ASN A 136 -10.34 -13.69 5.63
CA ASN A 136 -10.73 -15.07 5.90
C ASN A 136 -10.66 -15.42 7.39
N GLU A 137 -9.70 -14.88 8.14
CA GLU A 137 -9.63 -15.07 9.60
C GLU A 137 -10.85 -14.49 10.29
N THR A 138 -11.25 -13.26 9.94
CA THR A 138 -12.46 -12.64 10.52
C THR A 138 -13.74 -13.42 10.17
N LYS A 139 -13.81 -14.02 8.97
CA LYS A 139 -14.96 -14.86 8.56
C LYS A 139 -15.10 -16.18 9.35
N LYS A 140 -14.06 -16.66 10.01
CA LYS A 140 -14.10 -17.95 10.74
C LYS A 140 -14.74 -17.85 12.13
N PHE A 141 -14.87 -16.64 12.67
CA PHE A 141 -15.55 -16.35 13.94
C PHE A 141 -17.01 -15.96 13.67
#